data_AF-A0A7C3TFP7-F1
#
_entry.id   AF-A0A7C3TFP7-F1
#
_cell.length_a   1.000
_cell.length_b   1.000
_cell.length_c   1.000
_cell.angle_alpha   90.00
_cell.angle_beta   90.00
_cell.angle_gamma   90.00
#
_symmetry.space_group_name_H-M   'P 1'
#
loop_
_entity.id
_entity.type
_entity.pdbx_description
1 polymer ?
#
loop_
_entity_poly.entity_id
_entity_poly.type
_entity_poly.pdbx_seq_one_letter_code
_entity_poly.pdbx_strand_id
1 'polypeptide(L)'
;MRFQIKIFYMLTLTTSILLPSTIWSVNGEAAVKPSVGWGMFFDTTGNINISLTEPGVAVKVEVPRMFLEGVAAKSNRQKTNDTSFIESNISSDYYYYSVIDQSEYYPYDSNAPYTIEVRNPPLYLRPDCSGKYYNYTPPKWILLKGLRSPRIAGVYNFTVYIALNVDSEGIPIYPTSPSKILQVHVSMREDPSFICGFIVDSTAKKYIKTKGVVYAVEVNTGVVGRGLVDLSTGFFNITGLYAGLYYLEGSAGYFQETGYAYAITRSTANYHLSKGGGLNIGNFTLNRGCIINGTITYTDWSGNPIKPLESPYLKALNYKGLNYTVEVYDGSERRIVASRTYKSGNVQSEKYTLWLRNGTRYVGYPASGSEYAGFGPGTYKIRIWVYGFIQPSSQVKTVTFTGYGQTIDVGESRLPYGGCVSGSIRLRSGPSGAEETPLEGEAKSFGSTTGKHFGGNILVEMYSSDGVLKGLTVLNRTLPDGTDQYATYSSGDQTPLLRF
;
A
#
# COMPACT_ATOMS: atom_id res chain seq x y z
N MET A 1 78.23 -22.58 4.79
CA MET A 1 77.86 -23.66 5.72
C MET A 1 77.34 -22.97 7.00
N ARG A 2 76.01 -22.79 7.10
CA ARG A 2 75.08 -23.40 8.09
C ARG A 2 75.27 -22.86 9.53
N PHE A 3 74.38 -21.96 10.01
CA PHE A 3 73.14 -22.19 10.83
C PHE A 3 73.46 -22.06 12.36
N GLN A 4 72.69 -21.48 13.30
CA GLN A 4 71.28 -21.07 13.50
C GLN A 4 71.23 -19.83 14.46
N ILE A 5 70.36 -18.83 14.30
CA ILE A 5 68.97 -18.64 14.80
C ILE A 5 68.72 -19.01 16.27
N LYS A 6 68.34 -17.99 17.07
CA LYS A 6 67.19 -17.99 18.01
C LYS A 6 66.90 -16.55 18.48
N ILE A 7 65.98 -15.87 17.79
CA ILE A 7 65.31 -14.67 18.30
C ILE A 7 63.95 -15.13 18.85
N PHE A 8 63.72 -14.83 20.12
CA PHE A 8 62.46 -15.08 20.83
C PHE A 8 61.34 -14.20 20.25
N TYR A 9 60.31 -14.83 19.68
CA TYR A 9 59.01 -14.21 19.46
C TYR A 9 58.22 -14.26 20.77
N MET A 10 57.86 -13.09 21.31
CA MET A 10 56.84 -13.00 22.35
C MET A 10 55.47 -12.96 21.66
N LEU A 11 54.69 -14.03 21.85
CA LEU A 11 53.33 -14.20 21.39
C LEU A 11 52.37 -13.57 22.41
N THR A 12 51.92 -12.33 22.19
CA THR A 12 50.78 -11.78 22.93
C THR A 12 49.49 -12.25 22.27
N LEU A 13 48.85 -13.24 22.87
CA LEU A 13 47.52 -13.73 22.56
C LEU A 13 46.49 -12.69 23.05
N THR A 14 46.14 -11.71 22.23
CA THR A 14 44.94 -10.89 22.49
C THR A 14 43.73 -11.65 21.97
N THR A 15 43.04 -12.31 22.89
CA THR A 15 41.72 -12.90 22.70
C THR A 15 40.73 -11.79 22.33
N SER A 16 40.36 -11.74 21.05
CA SER A 16 39.22 -10.95 20.57
C SER A 16 37.95 -11.51 21.21
N ILE A 17 37.45 -10.84 22.24
CA ILE A 17 36.12 -11.06 22.79
C ILE A 17 35.12 -10.59 21.73
N LEU A 18 34.63 -11.55 20.94
CA LEU A 18 33.44 -11.41 20.11
C LEU A 18 32.25 -11.19 21.06
N LEU A 19 31.90 -9.92 21.28
CA LEU A 19 30.61 -9.58 21.85
C LEU A 19 29.54 -9.90 20.79
N PRO A 20 28.57 -10.78 21.07
CA PRO A 20 27.47 -11.03 20.16
C PRO A 20 26.66 -9.74 20.05
N SER A 21 26.63 -9.15 18.85
CA SER A 21 25.71 -8.08 18.51
C SER A 21 24.29 -8.56 18.78
N THR A 22 23.58 -7.86 19.65
CA THR A 22 22.18 -8.10 19.97
C THR A 22 21.33 -7.87 18.74
N ILE A 23 21.03 -8.97 18.07
CA ILE A 23 20.00 -9.07 17.03
C ILE A 23 18.68 -8.70 17.71
N TRP A 24 17.94 -7.72 17.21
CA TRP A 24 16.48 -7.77 17.36
C TRP A 24 15.98 -8.82 16.36
N SER A 25 16.28 -10.08 16.64
CA SER A 25 15.61 -11.21 16.02
C SER A 25 14.24 -11.24 16.65
N VAL A 26 13.22 -10.78 15.93
CA VAL A 26 11.88 -11.25 16.25
C VAL A 26 11.88 -12.73 15.90
N ASN A 27 12.03 -13.59 16.90
CA ASN A 27 11.92 -15.04 16.76
C ASN A 27 10.51 -15.35 16.23
N GLY A 28 10.41 -15.46 14.90
CA GLY A 28 9.22 -16.00 14.25
C GLY A 28 9.25 -17.52 14.40
N GLU A 29 8.36 -18.08 15.20
CA GLU A 29 8.04 -19.51 15.14
C GLU A 29 7.40 -19.80 13.79
N ALA A 30 8.21 -20.26 12.84
CA ALA A 30 7.76 -20.73 11.55
C ALA A 30 7.86 -22.26 11.48
N ALA A 31 6.71 -22.92 11.34
CA ALA A 31 6.65 -24.28 10.83
C ALA A 31 6.24 -24.23 9.34
N VAL A 32 7.06 -23.60 8.50
CA VAL A 32 7.02 -23.90 7.06
C VAL A 32 7.86 -25.17 6.91
N LYS A 33 7.26 -26.27 6.45
CA LYS A 33 8.05 -27.42 6.00
C LYS A 33 8.54 -27.14 4.57
N PRO A 34 9.73 -26.55 4.44
CA PRO A 34 10.77 -27.14 3.62
C PRO A 34 11.97 -27.45 4.53
N SER A 35 12.86 -28.32 4.07
CA SER A 35 14.02 -28.82 4.80
C SER A 35 14.72 -27.75 5.66
N VAL A 36 14.87 -28.07 6.95
CA VAL A 36 15.62 -27.35 7.99
C VAL A 36 16.65 -26.37 7.42
N GLY A 37 16.38 -25.06 7.55
CA GLY A 37 17.32 -23.96 7.30
C GLY A 37 17.30 -23.30 5.91
N TRP A 38 16.64 -23.89 4.91
CA TRP A 38 16.86 -23.50 3.49
C TRP A 38 15.68 -22.68 2.93
N GLY A 39 14.55 -22.66 3.63
CA GLY A 39 13.34 -21.94 3.20
C GLY A 39 12.68 -22.57 1.98
N MET A 40 11.71 -21.87 1.38
CA MET A 40 11.05 -22.30 0.14
C MET A 40 11.93 -21.99 -1.06
N PHE A 41 12.15 -22.96 -1.96
CA PHE A 41 12.83 -22.67 -3.22
C PHE A 41 11.90 -22.03 -4.25
N PHE A 42 12.45 -21.35 -5.24
CA PHE A 42 11.66 -20.82 -6.35
C PHE A 42 10.80 -21.87 -7.03
N ASP A 43 9.62 -21.43 -7.45
CA ASP A 43 8.61 -22.23 -8.15
C ASP A 43 8.13 -23.48 -7.42
N THR A 44 8.44 -23.62 -6.13
CA THR A 44 7.85 -24.66 -5.29
C THR A 44 6.52 -24.18 -4.71
N THR A 45 5.68 -25.14 -4.35
CA THR A 45 4.47 -24.90 -3.57
C THR A 45 4.64 -25.47 -2.17
N GLY A 46 4.01 -24.83 -1.20
CA GLY A 46 4.10 -25.26 0.19
C GLY A 46 2.92 -24.76 1.01
N ASN A 47 2.76 -25.36 2.19
CA ASN A 47 1.75 -24.95 3.14
C ASN A 47 2.38 -24.08 4.22
N ILE A 48 1.62 -23.09 4.68
CA ILE A 48 2.01 -22.23 5.80
C ILE A 48 1.01 -22.47 6.94
N ASN A 49 1.52 -22.96 8.06
CA ASN A 49 0.74 -23.16 9.27
C ASN A 49 0.99 -22.01 10.26
N ILE A 50 -0.08 -21.36 10.69
CA ILE A 50 -0.06 -20.24 11.63
C ILE A 50 -0.68 -20.71 12.93
N SER A 51 0.17 -20.99 13.93
CA SER A 51 -0.28 -21.35 15.28
C SER A 51 -0.65 -20.10 16.09
N LEU A 52 -1.82 -20.16 16.72
CA LEU A 52 -2.42 -19.11 17.54
C LEU A 52 -2.47 -19.56 19.00
N THR A 53 -1.73 -18.86 19.84
CA THR A 53 -1.58 -19.13 21.28
C THR A 53 -2.40 -18.17 22.15
N GLU A 54 -2.99 -17.14 21.55
CA GLU A 54 -3.74 -16.09 22.23
C GLU A 54 -5.22 -16.12 21.82
N PRO A 55 -6.16 -15.87 22.75
CA PRO A 55 -7.59 -15.84 22.47
C PRO A 55 -7.96 -14.64 21.59
N GLY A 56 -9.08 -14.72 20.85
CA GLY A 56 -9.60 -13.61 20.06
C GLY A 56 -10.97 -13.89 19.44
N VAL A 57 -11.62 -12.86 18.90
CA VAL A 57 -12.88 -12.99 18.14
C VAL A 57 -12.64 -13.22 16.64
N ALA A 58 -11.50 -12.78 16.11
CA ALA A 58 -11.11 -12.97 14.72
C ALA A 58 -9.60 -12.83 14.54
N VAL A 59 -9.10 -13.37 13.43
CA VAL A 59 -7.69 -13.28 13.05
C VAL A 59 -7.60 -12.75 11.63
N LYS A 60 -6.70 -11.80 11.43
CA LYS A 60 -6.35 -11.22 10.13
C LYS A 60 -4.88 -11.49 9.82
N VAL A 61 -4.61 -11.99 8.63
CA VAL A 61 -3.26 -12.30 8.14
C VAL A 61 -3.01 -11.48 6.89
N GLU A 62 -2.01 -10.61 6.92
CA GLU A 62 -1.44 -10.00 5.71
C GLU A 62 -0.48 -11.01 5.07
N VAL A 63 -0.84 -11.49 3.87
CA VAL A 63 -0.07 -12.44 3.07
C VAL A 63 0.63 -11.70 1.93
N PRO A 64 1.97 -11.77 1.81
CA PRO A 64 2.67 -11.13 0.72
C PRO A 64 2.14 -11.62 -0.63
N ARG A 65 1.73 -10.69 -1.51
CA ARG A 65 0.86 -11.02 -2.65
C ARG A 65 1.42 -12.06 -3.61
N MET A 66 2.74 -12.06 -3.79
CA MET A 66 3.42 -13.00 -4.69
C MET A 66 3.18 -14.46 -4.28
N PHE A 67 2.82 -14.75 -3.02
CA PHE A 67 2.50 -16.11 -2.58
C PHE A 67 1.14 -16.62 -3.05
N LEU A 68 0.25 -15.71 -3.45
CA LEU A 68 -1.11 -16.02 -3.88
C LEU A 68 -1.32 -15.84 -5.38
N GLU A 69 -0.26 -15.48 -6.13
CA GLU A 69 -0.31 -15.41 -7.59
C GLU A 69 -0.62 -16.79 -8.19
N GLY A 70 -1.82 -16.91 -8.78
CA GLY A 70 -2.30 -18.16 -9.37
C GLY A 70 -2.90 -19.15 -8.35
N VAL A 71 -2.94 -18.80 -7.07
CA VAL A 71 -3.61 -19.57 -6.01
C VAL A 71 -5.00 -18.99 -5.74
N ALA A 72 -5.07 -17.68 -5.48
CA ALA A 72 -6.34 -16.96 -5.41
C ALA A 72 -6.64 -16.34 -6.78
N ALA A 73 -7.88 -16.49 -7.27
CA ALA A 73 -8.31 -15.78 -8.46
C ALA A 73 -8.15 -14.25 -8.23
N LYS A 74 -7.57 -13.53 -9.20
CA LYS A 74 -7.58 -12.06 -9.15
C LYS A 74 -9.04 -11.60 -9.14
N SER A 75 -9.45 -10.94 -8.07
CA SER A 75 -10.81 -10.47 -7.88
C SER A 75 -11.07 -9.28 -8.79
N ASN A 76 -11.23 -9.46 -10.10
CA ASN A 76 -11.99 -8.46 -10.85
C ASN A 76 -13.28 -8.24 -10.06
N ARG A 77 -13.59 -7.01 -9.60
CA ARG A 77 -14.57 -6.56 -8.56
C ARG A 77 -15.91 -7.32 -8.40
N GLN A 78 -16.19 -8.28 -9.27
CA GLN A 78 -17.34 -9.18 -9.36
C GLN A 78 -17.05 -10.68 -9.08
N LYS A 79 -15.82 -11.14 -8.80
CA LYS A 79 -15.54 -12.58 -8.57
C LYS A 79 -14.83 -12.90 -7.23
N THR A 80 -15.65 -13.50 -6.36
CA THR A 80 -15.38 -14.59 -5.39
C THR A 80 -14.24 -14.44 -4.38
N ASN A 81 -14.64 -14.32 -3.11
CA ASN A 81 -13.90 -14.71 -1.91
C ASN A 81 -13.47 -16.19 -2.00
N ASP A 82 -12.37 -16.47 -2.74
CA ASP A 82 -11.83 -17.83 -2.88
C ASP A 82 -11.12 -18.24 -1.59
N THR A 83 -11.76 -19.14 -0.85
CA THR A 83 -11.29 -19.65 0.45
C THR A 83 -10.80 -21.09 0.36
N SER A 84 -10.74 -21.69 -0.84
CA SER A 84 -10.48 -23.12 -1.06
C SER A 84 -9.11 -23.58 -0.53
N PHE A 85 -8.15 -22.66 -0.46
CA PHE A 85 -6.80 -22.90 0.04
C PHE A 85 -6.65 -22.67 1.55
N ILE A 86 -7.71 -22.27 2.25
CA ILE A 86 -7.69 -21.95 3.68
C ILE A 86 -8.36 -23.08 4.48
N GLU A 87 -7.71 -23.51 5.55
CA GLU A 87 -8.33 -24.33 6.59
C GLU A 87 -8.06 -23.71 7.97
N SER A 88 -9.03 -23.81 8.88
CA SER A 88 -8.85 -23.35 10.25
C SER A 88 -9.70 -24.16 11.23
N ASN A 89 -9.24 -24.27 12.48
CA ASN A 89 -10.04 -24.81 13.58
C ASN A 89 -10.66 -23.70 14.48
N ILE A 90 -10.56 -22.43 14.08
CA ILE A 90 -11.32 -21.32 14.70
C ILE A 90 -12.80 -21.44 14.29
N SER A 91 -13.03 -21.58 12.99
CA SER A 91 -14.33 -21.85 12.39
C SER A 91 -14.14 -22.85 11.25
N SER A 92 -15.01 -23.84 11.11
CA SER A 92 -15.04 -24.75 9.95
C SER A 92 -15.93 -24.22 8.82
N ASP A 93 -16.62 -23.11 9.05
CA ASP A 93 -17.59 -22.53 8.13
C ASP A 93 -16.95 -21.39 7.33
N TYR A 94 -16.88 -21.58 6.01
CA TYR A 94 -16.26 -20.64 5.08
C TYR A 94 -17.00 -19.30 4.97
N TYR A 95 -18.25 -19.21 5.43
CA TYR A 95 -18.96 -17.93 5.54
C TYR A 95 -18.25 -16.93 6.48
N TYR A 96 -17.41 -17.43 7.39
CA TYR A 96 -16.64 -16.61 8.33
C TYR A 96 -15.20 -16.35 7.86
N TYR A 97 -14.88 -16.72 6.62
CA TYR A 97 -13.58 -16.48 6.00
C TYR A 97 -13.72 -15.34 4.99
N SER A 98 -12.70 -14.49 4.88
CA SER A 98 -12.65 -13.44 3.87
C SER A 98 -11.24 -13.30 3.30
N VAL A 99 -11.11 -13.24 1.98
CA VAL A 99 -9.86 -13.01 1.25
C VAL A 99 -10.02 -11.75 0.43
N ILE A 100 -9.17 -10.76 0.71
CA ILE A 100 -9.28 -9.42 0.15
C ILE A 100 -7.93 -9.04 -0.46
N ASP A 101 -7.87 -8.84 -1.79
CA ASP A 101 -6.70 -8.25 -2.45
C ASP A 101 -6.64 -6.76 -2.12
N GLN A 102 -5.73 -6.35 -1.24
CA GLN A 102 -5.63 -4.96 -0.82
C GLN A 102 -5.21 -4.03 -1.96
N SER A 103 -4.53 -4.54 -3.01
CA SER A 103 -4.08 -3.71 -4.13
C SER A 103 -5.24 -3.12 -4.95
N GLU A 104 -6.45 -3.68 -4.84
CA GLU A 104 -7.64 -3.17 -5.52
C GLU A 104 -8.32 -2.03 -4.75
N TYR A 105 -8.15 -1.99 -3.43
CA TYR A 105 -8.68 -0.95 -2.55
C TYR A 105 -7.68 0.18 -2.33
N TYR A 106 -6.39 -0.13 -2.44
CA TYR A 106 -5.30 0.83 -2.53
C TYR A 106 -4.79 0.84 -3.97
N PRO A 107 -5.52 1.41 -4.95
CA PRO A 107 -5.11 1.39 -6.37
C PRO A 107 -3.73 2.02 -6.63
N TYR A 108 -3.18 2.71 -5.63
CA TYR A 108 -1.85 3.30 -5.67
C TYR A 108 -0.73 2.42 -5.09
N ASP A 109 -1.01 1.26 -4.50
CA ASP A 109 0.01 0.29 -4.07
C ASP A 109 -0.25 -1.11 -4.66
N SER A 110 0.26 -1.34 -5.86
CA SER A 110 0.15 -2.62 -6.57
C SER A 110 0.86 -3.78 -5.87
N ASN A 111 1.71 -3.50 -4.88
CA ASN A 111 2.44 -4.51 -4.11
C ASN A 111 1.75 -4.84 -2.78
N ALA A 112 0.60 -4.22 -2.49
CA ALA A 112 -0.16 -4.48 -1.28
C ALA A 112 -0.50 -5.98 -1.15
N PRO A 113 -0.50 -6.52 0.09
CA PRO A 113 -0.71 -7.92 0.37
C PRO A 113 -2.16 -8.32 0.12
N TYR A 114 -2.43 -9.62 0.15
CA TYR A 114 -3.79 -10.08 0.43
C TYR A 114 -4.01 -10.03 1.93
N THR A 115 -5.24 -9.73 2.33
CA THR A 115 -5.70 -9.88 3.70
C THR A 115 -6.58 -11.13 3.75
N ILE A 116 -6.22 -12.07 4.60
CA ILE A 116 -7.05 -13.23 4.93
C ILE A 116 -7.60 -13.03 6.33
N GLU A 117 -8.91 -13.08 6.47
CA GLU A 117 -9.61 -12.96 7.74
C GLU A 117 -10.36 -14.25 8.05
N VAL A 118 -10.23 -14.74 9.28
CA VAL A 118 -10.97 -15.89 9.82
C VAL A 118 -11.63 -15.47 11.12
N ARG A 119 -12.97 -15.46 11.15
CA ARG A 119 -13.75 -15.06 12.32
C ARG A 119 -14.21 -16.28 13.13
N ASN A 120 -14.31 -16.08 14.44
CA ASN A 120 -15.04 -16.99 15.32
C ASN A 120 -16.55 -16.67 15.18
N PRO A 121 -17.41 -17.65 14.84
CA PRO A 121 -18.84 -17.40 14.67
C PRO A 121 -19.48 -16.93 15.98
N PRO A 122 -20.45 -15.99 15.93
CA PRO A 122 -21.19 -15.58 17.12
C PRO A 122 -22.10 -16.72 17.61
N LEU A 123 -22.32 -16.79 18.92
CA LEU A 123 -23.37 -17.62 19.50
C LEU A 123 -24.70 -16.86 19.45
N TYR A 124 -25.68 -17.44 18.77
CA TYR A 124 -27.04 -16.89 18.74
C TYR A 124 -27.82 -17.39 19.95
N LEU A 125 -28.08 -16.50 20.91
CA LEU A 125 -28.87 -16.81 22.10
C LEU A 125 -30.36 -16.60 21.83
N ARG A 126 -31.20 -17.46 22.41
CA ARG A 126 -32.67 -17.30 22.36
C ARG A 126 -33.13 -16.42 23.54
N PRO A 127 -34.24 -15.66 23.42
CA PRO A 127 -35.22 -15.66 22.31
C PRO A 127 -34.98 -14.60 21.22
N ASP A 128 -34.05 -13.68 21.44
CA ASP A 128 -33.79 -12.51 20.60
C ASP A 128 -32.91 -12.79 19.36
N CYS A 129 -32.30 -13.98 19.29
CA CYS A 129 -31.35 -14.36 18.25
C CYS A 129 -30.24 -13.31 18.10
N SER A 130 -29.85 -12.67 19.20
CA SER A 130 -28.74 -11.72 19.19
C SER A 130 -27.42 -12.49 19.13
N GLY A 131 -26.59 -12.15 18.13
CA GLY A 131 -25.28 -12.76 17.94
C GLY A 131 -24.31 -12.26 19.01
N LYS A 132 -23.96 -13.11 19.98
CA LYS A 132 -22.94 -12.80 20.98
C LYS A 132 -21.59 -13.32 20.52
N TYR A 133 -20.69 -12.41 20.16
CA TYR A 133 -19.30 -12.73 19.88
C TYR A 133 -18.56 -13.08 21.17
N TYR A 134 -17.70 -14.09 21.10
CA TYR A 134 -16.87 -14.56 22.19
C TYR A 134 -15.50 -14.94 21.65
N ASN A 135 -14.50 -14.96 22.52
CA ASN A 135 -13.16 -15.33 22.12
C ASN A 135 -13.07 -16.85 21.92
N TYR A 136 -12.43 -17.28 20.82
CA TYR A 136 -12.03 -18.67 20.69
C TYR A 136 -11.01 -19.02 21.78
N THR A 137 -10.99 -20.29 22.23
CA THR A 137 -10.02 -20.78 23.19
C THR A 137 -8.79 -21.36 22.46
N PRO A 138 -7.57 -20.82 22.68
CA PRO A 138 -6.34 -21.41 22.15
C PRO A 138 -6.07 -22.82 22.72
N PRO A 139 -5.26 -23.66 22.05
CA PRO A 139 -4.53 -23.39 20.81
C PRO A 139 -5.44 -23.49 19.58
N LYS A 140 -5.28 -22.54 18.65
CA LYS A 140 -5.93 -22.53 17.35
C LYS A 140 -4.91 -22.46 16.21
N TRP A 141 -5.33 -22.72 14.99
CA TRP A 141 -4.47 -22.63 13.83
C TRP A 141 -5.22 -22.18 12.57
N ILE A 142 -4.45 -21.62 11.64
CA ILE A 142 -4.85 -21.33 10.26
C ILE A 142 -3.80 -21.94 9.34
N LEU A 143 -4.25 -22.79 8.40
CA LEU A 143 -3.41 -23.42 7.40
C LEU A 143 -3.73 -22.81 6.04
N LEU A 144 -2.70 -22.25 5.41
CA LEU A 144 -2.76 -21.79 4.02
C LEU A 144 -2.07 -22.85 3.15
N LYS A 145 -2.83 -23.47 2.25
CA LYS A 145 -2.39 -24.62 1.45
C LYS A 145 -1.91 -24.19 0.06
N GLY A 146 -0.92 -24.89 -0.46
CA GLY A 146 -0.51 -24.78 -1.87
C GLY A 146 -0.02 -23.39 -2.29
N LEU A 147 0.50 -22.60 -1.35
CA LEU A 147 1.05 -21.29 -1.63
C LEU A 147 2.29 -21.43 -2.51
N ARG A 148 2.39 -20.61 -3.54
CA ARG A 148 3.52 -20.62 -4.48
C ARG A 148 4.65 -19.73 -3.95
N SER A 149 5.89 -20.19 -4.00
CA SER A 149 7.01 -19.31 -3.65
C SER A 149 7.21 -18.20 -4.69
N PRO A 150 7.57 -16.97 -4.26
CA PRO A 150 7.90 -15.89 -5.17
C PRO A 150 9.21 -16.19 -5.92
N ARG A 151 9.36 -15.61 -7.11
CA ARG A 151 10.62 -15.62 -7.90
C ARG A 151 11.61 -14.52 -7.51
N ILE A 152 11.51 -14.05 -6.27
CA ILE A 152 12.45 -13.10 -5.67
C ILE A 152 12.90 -13.71 -4.35
N ALA A 153 14.21 -13.90 -4.18
CA ALA A 153 14.77 -14.48 -2.97
C ALA A 153 14.77 -13.45 -1.84
N GLY A 154 14.77 -13.91 -0.60
CA GLY A 154 14.84 -13.08 0.59
C GLY A 154 13.84 -13.50 1.67
N VAL A 155 13.58 -12.60 2.61
CA VAL A 155 12.70 -12.84 3.75
C VAL A 155 11.35 -12.16 3.53
N TYR A 156 10.28 -12.90 3.80
CA TYR A 156 8.89 -12.47 3.64
C TYR A 156 8.14 -12.58 4.96
N ASN A 157 7.42 -11.52 5.32
CA ASN A 157 6.66 -11.46 6.56
C ASN A 157 5.19 -11.74 6.30
N PHE A 158 4.68 -12.80 6.92
CA PHE A 158 3.25 -13.04 7.10
C PHE A 158 2.86 -12.38 8.41
N THR A 159 2.04 -11.32 8.33
CA THR A 159 1.78 -10.45 9.47
C THR A 159 0.41 -10.76 10.04
N VAL A 160 0.35 -11.19 11.30
CA VAL A 160 -0.87 -11.68 11.95
C VAL A 160 -1.36 -10.65 12.97
N TYR A 161 -2.66 -10.37 12.93
CA TYR A 161 -3.38 -9.51 13.86
C TYR A 161 -4.52 -10.30 14.48
N ILE A 162 -4.62 -10.29 15.80
CA ILE A 162 -5.71 -10.93 16.54
C ILE A 162 -6.62 -9.83 17.08
N ALA A 163 -7.89 -9.86 16.70
CA ALA A 163 -8.90 -8.97 17.25
C ALA A 163 -9.44 -9.56 18.56
N LEU A 164 -9.47 -8.76 19.62
CA LEU A 164 -10.04 -9.17 20.92
C LEU A 164 -11.50 -8.78 21.09
N ASN A 165 -11.98 -7.82 20.30
CA ASN A 165 -13.31 -7.23 20.40
C ASN A 165 -13.89 -6.98 19.02
N VAL A 166 -15.20 -6.77 18.99
CA VAL A 166 -15.94 -6.26 17.82
C VAL A 166 -16.51 -4.88 18.14
N ASP A 167 -16.84 -4.10 17.12
CA ASP A 167 -17.58 -2.85 17.26
C ASP A 167 -19.10 -3.09 17.42
N SER A 168 -19.87 -2.00 17.44
CA SER A 168 -21.34 -2.05 17.56
C SER A 168 -22.04 -2.78 16.40
N GLU A 169 -21.37 -2.95 15.26
CA GLU A 169 -21.89 -3.64 14.08
C GLU A 169 -21.39 -5.10 14.01
N GLY A 170 -20.61 -5.55 15.00
CA GLY A 170 -20.04 -6.90 15.02
C GLY A 170 -18.81 -7.05 14.11
N ILE A 171 -18.19 -5.94 13.68
CA ILE A 171 -16.96 -5.96 12.87
C ILE A 171 -15.75 -6.07 13.81
N PRO A 172 -14.81 -7.01 13.55
CA PRO A 172 -13.61 -7.15 14.37
C PRO A 172 -12.73 -5.90 14.41
N ILE A 173 -12.29 -5.52 15.61
CA ILE A 173 -11.38 -4.40 15.84
C ILE A 173 -9.96 -4.95 16.00
N TYR A 174 -9.11 -4.72 14.98
CA TYR A 174 -7.72 -5.16 14.99
C TYR A 174 -6.79 -4.13 15.64
N PRO A 175 -5.73 -4.59 16.34
CA PRO A 175 -4.69 -3.71 16.85
C PRO A 175 -3.91 -3.04 15.70
N THR A 176 -3.30 -1.89 16.00
CA THR A 176 -2.44 -1.16 15.05
C THR A 176 -1.09 -1.85 14.83
N SER A 177 -0.57 -2.54 15.86
CA SER A 177 0.64 -3.35 15.79
C SER A 177 0.31 -4.83 15.59
N PRO A 178 1.15 -5.59 14.87
CA PRO A 178 0.92 -7.01 14.66
C PRO A 178 1.07 -7.81 15.95
N SER A 179 0.19 -8.81 16.14
CA SER A 179 0.26 -9.76 17.24
C SER A 179 1.39 -10.77 17.03
N LYS A 180 1.64 -11.17 15.78
CA LYS A 180 2.71 -12.12 15.42
C LYS A 180 3.24 -11.81 14.02
N ILE A 181 4.53 -12.00 13.81
CA ILE A 181 5.16 -11.95 12.49
C ILE A 181 5.80 -13.30 12.23
N LEU A 182 5.34 -13.94 11.16
CA LEU A 182 5.89 -15.20 10.68
C LEU A 182 6.83 -14.93 9.50
N GLN A 183 8.10 -15.26 9.65
CA GLN A 183 9.10 -15.06 8.61
C GLN A 183 9.23 -16.32 7.75
N VAL A 184 9.14 -16.13 6.43
CA VAL A 184 9.34 -17.17 5.43
C VAL A 184 10.55 -16.80 4.59
N HIS A 185 11.57 -17.66 4.64
CA HIS A 185 12.73 -17.54 3.79
C HIS A 185 12.43 -18.13 2.42
N VAL A 186 12.78 -17.38 1.37
CA VAL A 186 12.69 -17.85 -0.01
C VAL A 186 14.09 -17.82 -0.61
N SER A 187 14.51 -18.97 -1.13
CA SER A 187 15.83 -19.17 -1.70
C SER A 187 15.72 -19.49 -3.19
N MET A 188 16.71 -19.07 -3.97
CA MET A 188 16.79 -19.41 -5.38
C MET A 188 16.92 -20.92 -5.57
N ARG A 189 17.80 -21.53 -4.77
CA ARG A 189 18.22 -22.93 -4.83
C ARG A 189 18.82 -23.36 -3.48
N GLU A 190 19.28 -24.58 -3.46
CA GLU A 190 19.88 -25.25 -2.33
C GLU A 190 21.29 -24.67 -1.99
N ASP A 191 21.71 -24.72 -0.72
CA ASP A 191 22.90 -24.07 -0.14
C ASP A 191 22.95 -22.56 -0.38
N PRO A 192 21.95 -21.81 0.15
CA PRO A 192 21.81 -20.40 -0.12
C PRO A 192 22.97 -19.57 0.41
N SER A 193 23.37 -18.60 -0.39
CA SER A 193 24.39 -17.59 -0.12
C SER A 193 23.74 -16.26 0.28
N PHE A 194 24.54 -15.32 0.76
CA PHE A 194 24.06 -13.98 1.08
C PHE A 194 25.04 -12.86 0.72
N ILE A 195 24.49 -11.68 0.45
CA ILE A 195 25.25 -10.42 0.33
C ILE A 195 24.71 -9.45 1.37
N CYS A 196 25.61 -8.84 2.15
CA CYS A 196 25.23 -7.83 3.13
C CYS A 196 26.18 -6.61 3.12
N GLY A 197 25.75 -5.54 3.76
CA GLY A 197 26.50 -4.29 3.87
C GLY A 197 25.62 -3.16 4.36
N PHE A 198 26.09 -1.92 4.19
CA PHE A 198 25.36 -0.72 4.56
C PHE A 198 25.11 0.16 3.35
N ILE A 199 23.94 0.80 3.28
CA ILE A 199 23.71 1.86 2.30
C ILE A 199 24.18 3.20 2.84
N VAL A 200 24.88 3.98 2.01
CA VAL A 200 25.50 5.24 2.41
C VAL A 200 25.24 6.37 1.42
N ASP A 201 25.14 7.59 1.96
CA ASP A 201 25.27 8.83 1.20
C ASP A 201 26.73 9.26 1.26
N SER A 202 27.43 9.13 0.13
CA SER A 202 28.85 9.47 0.02
C SER A 202 29.14 10.97 0.09
N THR A 203 28.15 11.82 -0.18
CA THR A 203 28.25 13.28 -0.12
C THR A 203 28.09 13.77 1.31
N ALA A 204 27.10 13.23 2.03
CA ALA A 204 26.87 13.55 3.45
C ALA A 204 27.78 12.76 4.41
N LYS A 205 28.46 11.71 3.93
CA LYS A 205 29.23 10.76 4.75
C LYS A 205 28.38 10.12 5.86
N LYS A 206 27.16 9.69 5.53
CA LYS A 206 26.22 9.08 6.48
C LYS A 206 25.69 7.75 6.01
N TYR A 207 25.44 6.84 6.95
CA TYR A 207 24.58 5.68 6.74
C TYR A 207 23.13 6.14 6.56
N ILE A 208 22.45 5.59 5.56
CA ILE A 208 21.08 5.98 5.21
C ILE A 208 20.13 5.13 6.06
N LYS A 209 19.55 5.76 7.09
CA LYS A 209 18.69 5.13 8.11
C LYS A 209 17.22 5.46 7.85
N THR A 210 16.66 4.88 6.79
CA THR A 210 15.26 5.06 6.38
C THR A 210 14.78 3.84 5.59
N LYS A 211 13.50 3.81 5.22
CA LYS A 211 12.92 2.71 4.42
C LYS A 211 13.75 2.56 3.15
N GLY A 212 14.34 1.40 2.94
CA GLY A 212 15.18 1.15 1.78
C GLY A 212 15.20 -0.31 1.41
N VAL A 213 15.69 -0.57 0.21
CA VAL A 213 15.75 -1.92 -0.33
C VAL A 213 16.99 -2.03 -1.21
N VAL A 214 17.64 -3.19 -1.13
CA VAL A 214 18.74 -3.57 -2.01
C VAL A 214 18.41 -4.89 -2.66
N TYR A 215 18.56 -4.93 -3.98
CA TYR A 215 18.41 -6.11 -4.79
C TYR A 215 19.78 -6.61 -5.22
N ALA A 216 19.97 -7.92 -5.24
CA ALA A 216 21.06 -8.57 -5.94
C ALA A 216 20.47 -9.19 -7.20
N VAL A 217 20.94 -8.75 -8.36
CA VAL A 217 20.47 -9.23 -9.67
C VAL A 217 21.58 -10.08 -10.28
N GLU A 218 21.28 -11.35 -10.53
CA GLU A 218 22.23 -12.27 -11.16
C GLU A 218 22.43 -11.89 -12.63
N VAL A 219 23.69 -11.77 -13.05
CA VAL A 219 24.08 -11.14 -14.31
C VAL A 219 23.57 -11.90 -15.54
N ASN A 220 23.50 -13.23 -15.49
CA ASN A 220 23.21 -14.06 -16.65
C ASN A 220 21.71 -14.40 -16.78
N THR A 221 21.01 -14.52 -15.66
CA THR A 221 19.64 -15.01 -15.56
C THR A 221 18.65 -13.90 -15.24
N GLY A 222 19.12 -12.74 -14.74
CA GLY A 222 18.27 -11.63 -14.29
C GLY A 222 17.47 -11.95 -13.02
N VAL A 223 17.74 -13.09 -12.39
CA VAL A 223 17.06 -13.52 -11.17
C VAL A 223 17.45 -12.64 -10.00
N VAL A 224 16.49 -12.33 -9.13
CA VAL A 224 16.63 -11.29 -8.10
C VAL A 224 16.53 -11.85 -6.69
N GLY A 225 17.41 -11.41 -5.81
CA GLY A 225 17.22 -11.47 -4.36
C GLY A 225 17.00 -10.07 -3.78
N ARG A 226 16.27 -9.97 -2.68
CA ARG A 226 15.90 -8.70 -2.03
C ARG A 226 16.27 -8.72 -0.55
N GLY A 227 16.92 -7.66 -0.10
CA GLY A 227 17.13 -7.32 1.30
C GLY A 227 16.51 -5.96 1.61
N LEU A 228 15.70 -5.90 2.67
CA LEU A 228 15.21 -4.61 3.19
C LEU A 228 16.29 -3.96 4.05
N VAL A 229 16.32 -2.64 4.05
CA VAL A 229 17.24 -1.85 4.86
C VAL A 229 16.70 -1.71 6.27
N ASP A 230 17.56 -1.95 7.25
CA ASP A 230 17.31 -1.69 8.65
C ASP A 230 17.27 -0.18 8.91
N LEU A 231 16.14 0.29 9.43
CA LEU A 231 15.87 1.72 9.65
C LEU A 231 16.76 2.35 10.72
N SER A 232 17.40 1.56 11.58
CA SER A 232 18.23 2.04 12.69
C SER A 232 19.71 2.15 12.34
N THR A 233 20.18 1.28 11.44
CA THR A 233 21.61 1.14 11.10
C THR A 233 21.93 1.46 9.65
N GLY A 234 20.97 1.37 8.73
CA GLY A 234 21.21 1.41 7.28
C GLY A 234 21.80 0.12 6.72
N PHE A 235 21.85 -0.95 7.53
CA PHE A 235 22.31 -2.27 7.13
C PHE A 235 21.29 -2.97 6.24
N PHE A 236 21.74 -3.75 5.27
CA PHE A 236 20.90 -4.66 4.49
C PHE A 236 21.51 -6.06 4.46
N ASN A 237 20.66 -7.06 4.34
CA ASN A 237 21.06 -8.45 4.17
C ASN A 237 20.17 -9.15 3.14
N ILE A 238 20.76 -9.55 2.02
CA ILE A 238 20.09 -10.27 0.93
C ILE A 238 20.43 -11.73 1.10
N THR A 239 19.45 -12.54 1.49
CA THR A 239 19.60 -13.98 1.73
C THR A 239 18.94 -14.80 0.62
N GLY A 240 19.23 -16.10 0.59
CA GLY A 240 18.60 -17.01 -0.37
C GLY A 240 19.21 -16.96 -1.77
N LEU A 241 20.38 -16.35 -1.95
CA LEU A 241 21.05 -16.25 -3.25
C LEU A 241 21.70 -17.59 -3.64
N TYR A 242 21.90 -17.85 -4.93
CA TYR A 242 22.71 -18.99 -5.37
C TYR A 242 24.12 -18.54 -5.79
N ALA A 243 25.05 -19.49 -5.94
CA ALA A 243 26.37 -19.22 -6.50
C ALA A 243 26.24 -18.57 -7.89
N GLY A 244 27.01 -17.51 -8.14
CA GLY A 244 26.86 -16.73 -9.36
C GLY A 244 27.57 -15.38 -9.31
N LEU A 245 27.32 -14.57 -10.33
CA LEU A 245 27.83 -13.22 -10.43
C LEU A 245 26.65 -12.24 -10.35
N TYR A 246 26.72 -11.29 -9.43
CA TYR A 246 25.62 -10.36 -9.15
C TYR A 246 26.07 -8.92 -9.27
N TYR A 247 25.17 -8.04 -9.71
CA TYR A 247 25.29 -6.62 -9.40
C TYR A 247 24.19 -6.22 -8.41
N LEU A 248 24.39 -5.12 -7.69
CA LEU A 248 23.40 -4.60 -6.76
C LEU A 248 22.61 -3.46 -7.37
N GLU A 249 21.32 -3.40 -7.06
CA GLU A 249 20.47 -2.23 -7.26
C GLU A 249 19.89 -1.81 -5.92
N GLY A 250 20.14 -0.57 -5.49
CA GLY A 250 19.70 -0.07 -4.20
C GLY A 250 18.93 1.23 -4.33
N SER A 251 17.97 1.43 -3.44
CA SER A 251 17.27 2.68 -3.28
C SER A 251 16.81 2.86 -1.84
N ALA A 252 16.48 4.10 -1.49
CA ALA A 252 15.90 4.41 -0.20
C ALA A 252 14.92 5.58 -0.30
N GLY A 253 13.98 5.60 0.64
CA GLY A 253 13.05 6.69 0.87
C GLY A 253 13.73 7.92 1.45
N TYR A 254 12.90 8.85 1.92
CA TYR A 254 13.36 10.12 2.45
C TYR A 254 14.13 9.93 3.76
N PHE A 255 15.36 10.45 3.81
CA PHE A 255 16.18 10.46 5.00
C PHE A 255 16.40 11.88 5.50
N GLN A 256 15.72 12.21 6.60
CA GLN A 256 15.66 13.56 7.17
C GLN A 256 17.04 14.19 7.41
N GLU A 257 18.04 13.40 7.83
CA GLU A 257 19.38 13.91 8.11
C GLU A 257 20.13 14.43 6.87
N THR A 258 19.70 14.01 5.67
CA THR A 258 20.32 14.42 4.40
C THR A 258 19.40 15.32 3.57
N GLY A 259 18.08 15.24 3.80
CA GLY A 259 17.08 15.98 3.02
C GLY A 259 16.75 15.35 1.67
N TYR A 260 17.18 14.11 1.41
CA TYR A 260 16.98 13.41 0.15
C TYR A 260 16.30 12.06 0.33
N ALA A 261 15.50 11.68 -0.66
CA ALA A 261 15.30 10.27 -0.99
C ALA A 261 16.40 9.81 -1.95
N TYR A 262 16.54 8.50 -2.18
CA TYR A 262 17.63 7.95 -2.97
C TYR A 262 17.08 7.18 -4.17
N ALA A 263 17.54 7.58 -5.35
CA ALA A 263 17.13 6.95 -6.59
C ALA A 263 17.71 5.54 -6.71
N ILE A 264 17.09 4.71 -7.56
CA ILE A 264 17.65 3.41 -7.92
C ILE A 264 19.06 3.62 -8.44
N THR A 265 20.01 3.00 -7.75
CA THR A 265 21.43 3.10 -7.99
C THR A 265 21.97 1.72 -8.24
N ARG A 266 22.64 1.54 -9.37
CA ARG A 266 23.30 0.28 -9.72
C ARG A 266 24.74 0.31 -9.22
N SER A 267 25.23 -0.79 -8.64
CA SER A 267 26.64 -0.94 -8.30
C SER A 267 27.51 -0.95 -9.56
N THR A 268 28.68 -0.32 -9.47
CA THR A 268 29.69 -0.37 -10.55
C THR A 268 30.45 -1.70 -10.57
N ALA A 269 30.53 -2.37 -9.41
CA ALA A 269 31.16 -3.67 -9.27
C ALA A 269 30.14 -4.81 -9.43
N ASN A 270 30.65 -5.94 -9.92
CA ASN A 270 29.99 -7.23 -9.80
C ASN A 270 30.58 -8.01 -8.63
N TYR A 271 29.74 -8.80 -7.97
CA TYR A 271 30.05 -9.55 -6.77
C TYR A 271 29.90 -11.04 -7.05
N HIS A 272 31.00 -11.77 -6.88
CA HIS A 272 31.00 -13.21 -7.04
C HIS A 272 30.59 -13.90 -5.74
N LEU A 273 29.63 -14.81 -5.82
CA LEU A 273 29.20 -15.65 -4.71
C LEU A 273 29.54 -17.11 -4.99
N SER A 274 30.18 -17.73 -4.00
CA SER A 274 30.34 -19.18 -3.91
C SER A 274 29.14 -19.81 -3.23
N LYS A 275 28.89 -21.09 -3.51
CA LYS A 275 27.80 -21.88 -2.91
C LYS A 275 27.89 -21.86 -1.36
N GLY A 276 26.77 -21.60 -0.68
CA GLY A 276 26.70 -21.43 0.78
C GLY A 276 27.53 -20.25 1.34
N GLY A 277 28.06 -19.37 0.48
CA GLY A 277 28.99 -18.32 0.86
C GLY A 277 28.31 -17.05 1.38
N GLY A 278 29.04 -16.29 2.17
CA GLY A 278 28.65 -14.95 2.61
C GLY A 278 29.60 -13.89 2.08
N LEU A 279 29.05 -12.77 1.61
CA LEU A 279 29.85 -11.62 1.17
C LEU A 279 29.39 -10.34 1.86
N ASN A 280 30.27 -9.74 2.66
CA ASN A 280 30.08 -8.40 3.19
C ASN A 280 30.80 -7.39 2.28
N ILE A 281 30.03 -6.50 1.66
CA ILE A 281 30.56 -5.50 0.72
C ILE A 281 30.97 -4.19 1.39
N GLY A 282 30.80 -4.06 2.71
CA GLY A 282 31.01 -2.83 3.45
C GLY A 282 29.93 -1.80 3.11
N ASN A 283 30.22 -0.91 2.16
CA ASN A 283 29.36 0.23 1.83
C ASN A 283 28.88 0.20 0.39
N PHE A 284 27.56 0.36 0.21
CA PHE A 284 26.92 0.61 -1.07
C PHE A 284 26.44 2.05 -1.14
N THR A 285 27.09 2.86 -1.98
CA THR A 285 26.72 4.27 -2.15
C THR A 285 25.47 4.39 -3.01
N LEU A 286 24.47 5.13 -2.51
CA LEU A 286 23.26 5.44 -3.27
C LEU A 286 23.32 6.87 -3.82
N ASN A 287 22.79 7.04 -5.04
CA ASN A 287 22.59 8.35 -5.65
C ASN A 287 21.37 9.04 -5.04
N ARG A 288 21.52 10.32 -4.70
CA ARG A 288 20.40 11.16 -4.26
C ARG A 288 19.35 11.28 -5.36
N GLY A 289 18.09 11.12 -5.00
CA GLY A 289 16.95 11.42 -5.85
C GLY A 289 16.80 12.93 -6.06
N CYS A 290 16.10 13.29 -7.11
CA CYS A 290 15.77 14.68 -7.42
C CYS A 290 14.59 15.18 -6.57
N ILE A 291 14.48 16.49 -6.44
CA ILE A 291 13.43 17.16 -5.67
C ILE A 291 12.71 18.15 -6.57
N ILE A 292 11.39 18.07 -6.61
CA ILE A 292 10.52 19.05 -7.29
C ILE A 292 9.82 19.89 -6.23
N ASN A 293 10.00 21.20 -6.29
CA ASN A 293 9.22 22.19 -5.55
C ASN A 293 8.22 22.87 -6.49
N GLY A 294 7.13 23.38 -5.92
CA GLY A 294 6.23 24.26 -6.64
C GLY A 294 5.14 24.83 -5.74
N THR A 295 4.27 25.62 -6.34
CA THR A 295 3.12 26.24 -5.66
C THR A 295 1.85 26.01 -6.47
N ILE A 296 0.76 25.69 -5.79
CA ILE A 296 -0.59 25.74 -6.37
C ILE A 296 -1.26 27.04 -5.94
N THR A 297 -2.00 27.67 -6.85
CA THR A 297 -2.80 28.86 -6.54
C THR A 297 -4.21 28.63 -7.02
N TYR A 298 -5.18 28.69 -6.09
CA TYR A 298 -6.59 28.53 -6.41
C TYR A 298 -7.12 29.82 -7.01
N THR A 299 -7.85 29.74 -8.12
CA THR A 299 -8.39 30.92 -8.78
C THR A 299 -9.87 30.82 -9.07
N ASP A 300 -10.50 31.97 -9.27
CA ASP A 300 -11.76 32.05 -10.00
C ASP A 300 -11.55 31.85 -11.52
N TRP A 301 -12.64 31.87 -12.28
CA TRP A 301 -12.60 31.78 -13.75
C TRP A 301 -11.93 32.99 -14.42
N SER A 302 -11.83 34.11 -13.73
CA SER A 302 -11.12 35.32 -14.19
C SER A 302 -9.62 35.27 -13.87
N GLY A 303 -9.16 34.22 -13.17
CA GLY A 303 -7.78 34.04 -12.76
C GLY A 303 -7.39 34.79 -11.47
N ASN A 304 -8.34 35.35 -10.74
CA ASN A 304 -8.07 36.01 -9.46
C ASN A 304 -7.86 34.96 -8.35
N PRO A 305 -6.84 35.10 -7.50
CA PRO A 305 -6.61 34.17 -6.40
C PRO A 305 -7.75 34.17 -5.36
N ILE A 306 -8.22 32.99 -4.97
CA ILE A 306 -9.25 32.80 -3.94
C ILE A 306 -8.76 31.81 -2.90
N LYS A 307 -9.35 31.82 -1.69
CA LYS A 307 -9.18 30.65 -0.82
C LYS A 307 -10.04 29.51 -1.35
N PRO A 308 -9.58 28.25 -1.27
CA PRO A 308 -10.28 27.15 -1.92
C PRO A 308 -11.69 26.94 -1.35
N LEU A 309 -11.90 27.06 -0.03
CA LEU A 309 -13.22 26.93 0.58
C LEU A 309 -14.13 28.15 0.37
N GLU A 310 -13.60 29.25 -0.18
CA GLU A 310 -14.40 30.40 -0.62
C GLU A 310 -14.95 30.20 -2.04
N SER A 311 -14.54 29.13 -2.74
CA SER A 311 -15.18 28.69 -3.99
C SER A 311 -16.70 28.60 -3.81
N PRO A 312 -17.52 29.15 -4.72
CA PRO A 312 -18.96 29.14 -4.58
C PRO A 312 -19.53 27.73 -4.41
N TYR A 313 -18.90 26.73 -5.03
CA TYR A 313 -19.34 25.34 -5.00
C TYR A 313 -19.01 24.65 -3.67
N LEU A 314 -17.75 24.70 -3.23
CA LEU A 314 -17.34 24.10 -1.95
C LEU A 314 -18.04 24.76 -0.77
N LYS A 315 -18.28 26.09 -0.86
CA LYS A 315 -19.06 26.84 0.13
C LYS A 315 -20.52 26.38 0.18
N ALA A 316 -21.16 26.18 -0.97
CA ALA A 316 -22.55 25.70 -1.05
C ALA A 316 -22.73 24.29 -0.46
N LEU A 317 -21.68 23.46 -0.56
CA LEU A 317 -21.61 22.11 -0.01
C LEU A 317 -21.15 22.07 1.46
N ASN A 318 -20.87 23.22 2.07
CA ASN A 318 -20.43 23.34 3.47
C ASN A 318 -19.16 22.51 3.79
N TYR A 319 -18.24 22.37 2.82
CA TYR A 319 -16.96 21.68 3.04
C TYR A 319 -16.14 22.38 4.13
N LYS A 320 -15.61 21.59 5.08
CA LYS A 320 -14.83 22.10 6.22
C LYS A 320 -13.31 21.98 6.03
N GLY A 321 -12.88 21.28 5.00
CA GLY A 321 -11.48 21.05 4.71
C GLY A 321 -11.32 20.48 3.31
N LEU A 322 -10.10 20.58 2.80
CA LEU A 322 -9.73 20.11 1.48
C LEU A 322 -8.35 19.46 1.56
N ASN A 323 -8.15 18.41 0.77
CA ASN A 323 -6.82 17.85 0.53
C ASN A 323 -6.50 18.03 -0.95
N TYR A 324 -5.22 18.15 -1.26
CA TYR A 324 -4.73 18.13 -2.62
C TYR A 324 -3.63 17.09 -2.78
N THR A 325 -3.58 16.45 -3.94
CA THR A 325 -2.54 15.48 -4.29
C THR A 325 -1.75 16.02 -5.46
N VAL A 326 -0.43 16.02 -5.34
CA VAL A 326 0.47 16.31 -6.44
C VAL A 326 1.21 15.04 -6.83
N GLU A 327 1.21 14.72 -8.11
CA GLU A 327 1.80 13.52 -8.69
C GLU A 327 2.83 13.90 -9.76
N VAL A 328 3.91 13.14 -9.80
CA VAL A 328 4.98 13.24 -10.78
C VAL A 328 4.92 11.98 -11.63
N TYR A 329 4.65 12.16 -12.91
CA TYR A 329 4.66 11.10 -13.89
C TYR A 329 6.00 11.10 -14.63
N ASP A 330 6.45 9.91 -15.01
CA ASP A 330 7.56 9.76 -15.95
C ASP A 330 7.23 10.39 -17.31
N GLY A 331 8.24 10.58 -18.16
CA GLY A 331 8.06 11.21 -19.47
C GLY A 331 7.05 10.50 -20.39
N SER A 332 6.78 9.21 -20.14
CA SER A 332 5.77 8.43 -20.88
C SER A 332 4.34 8.61 -20.35
N GLU A 333 4.16 9.28 -19.21
CA GLU A 333 2.91 9.41 -18.46
C GLU A 333 2.27 8.08 -18.04
N ARG A 334 3.05 6.99 -18.03
CA ARG A 334 2.54 5.66 -17.66
C ARG A 334 2.75 5.34 -16.20
N ARG A 335 3.70 6.00 -15.53
CA ARG A 335 4.10 5.66 -14.17
C ARG A 335 4.23 6.88 -13.28
N ILE A 336 3.57 6.85 -12.13
CA ILE A 336 3.81 7.78 -11.04
C ILE A 336 5.15 7.42 -10.36
N VAL A 337 6.10 8.34 -10.40
CA VAL A 337 7.43 8.18 -9.77
C VAL A 337 7.52 8.85 -8.41
N ALA A 338 6.69 9.86 -8.17
CA ALA A 338 6.53 10.51 -6.87
C ALA A 338 5.11 11.04 -6.73
N SER A 339 4.60 11.09 -5.49
CA SER A 339 3.32 11.69 -5.18
C SER A 339 3.24 12.04 -3.72
N ARG A 340 2.44 13.06 -3.40
CA ARG A 340 2.14 13.40 -2.02
C ARG A 340 0.79 14.08 -1.92
N THR A 341 -0.01 13.62 -0.96
CA THR A 341 -1.24 14.27 -0.53
C THR A 341 -0.94 15.21 0.62
N TYR A 342 -1.51 16.40 0.55
CA TYR A 342 -1.38 17.49 1.51
C TYR A 342 -2.75 17.86 2.04
N LYS A 343 -2.80 18.25 3.30
CA LYS A 343 -3.97 18.92 3.88
C LYS A 343 -3.90 20.40 3.53
N SER A 344 -4.93 20.93 2.91
CA SER A 344 -5.02 22.35 2.60
C SER A 344 -5.17 23.18 3.87
N GLY A 345 -4.42 24.26 3.97
CA GLY A 345 -4.57 25.32 4.97
C GLY A 345 -5.67 26.32 4.64
N ASN A 346 -6.40 26.13 3.53
CA ASN A 346 -7.41 27.06 3.03
C ASN A 346 -6.84 28.47 2.80
N VAL A 347 -5.67 28.55 2.17
CA VAL A 347 -5.03 29.81 1.75
C VAL A 347 -5.00 29.89 0.23
N GLN A 348 -4.79 31.09 -0.32
CA GLN A 348 -4.82 31.30 -1.78
C GLN A 348 -3.77 30.47 -2.53
N SER A 349 -2.57 30.34 -1.95
CA SER A 349 -1.45 29.62 -2.55
C SER A 349 -0.81 28.66 -1.57
N GLU A 350 -0.53 27.43 -2.01
CA GLU A 350 0.02 26.36 -1.18
C GLU A 350 1.27 25.76 -1.83
N LYS A 351 2.31 25.55 -1.02
CA LYS A 351 3.58 24.99 -1.49
C LYS A 351 3.57 23.46 -1.41
N TYR A 352 4.20 22.82 -2.37
CA TYR A 352 4.45 21.39 -2.37
C TYR A 352 5.91 21.06 -2.67
N THR A 353 6.35 19.91 -2.16
CA THR A 353 7.68 19.32 -2.42
C THR A 353 7.55 17.81 -2.64
N LEU A 354 8.14 17.31 -3.73
CA LEU A 354 8.06 15.92 -4.15
C LEU A 354 9.47 15.33 -4.27
N TRP A 355 9.67 14.16 -3.64
CA TRP A 355 10.94 13.43 -3.63
C TRP A 355 10.77 11.90 -3.79
N LEU A 356 9.59 11.37 -3.45
CA LEU A 356 9.23 9.94 -3.60
C LEU A 356 7.70 9.78 -3.69
N ARG A 357 7.22 8.55 -3.86
CA ARG A 357 5.79 8.25 -3.85
C ARG A 357 5.29 7.92 -2.44
N ASN A 358 4.62 8.86 -1.81
CA ASN A 358 4.15 8.72 -0.44
C ASN A 358 2.98 7.71 -0.34
N GLY A 359 2.94 6.94 0.75
CA GLY A 359 1.81 6.06 1.06
C GLY A 359 1.85 4.67 0.39
N THR A 360 3.00 4.24 -0.14
CA THR A 360 3.18 2.88 -0.69
C THR A 360 3.97 2.02 0.30
N ARG A 361 3.26 1.31 1.18
CA ARG A 361 3.84 0.55 2.31
C ARG A 361 4.68 -0.64 1.84
N TYR A 362 4.38 -1.19 0.66
CA TYR A 362 4.95 -2.44 0.20
C TYR A 362 5.82 -2.23 -1.05
N VAL A 363 6.96 -2.94 -1.10
CA VAL A 363 7.94 -2.79 -2.18
C VAL A 363 8.14 -4.08 -2.98
N GLY A 364 7.88 -4.00 -4.29
CA GLY A 364 8.19 -5.01 -5.29
C GLY A 364 9.48 -4.70 -6.04
N TYR A 365 9.84 -5.48 -7.07
CA TYR A 365 10.96 -5.17 -7.97
C TYR A 365 10.45 -4.69 -9.33
N PRO A 366 10.95 -3.57 -9.88
CA PRO A 366 11.87 -2.61 -9.26
C PRO A 366 11.16 -1.72 -8.22
N ALA A 367 11.93 -1.12 -7.32
CA ALA A 367 11.41 -0.26 -6.24
C ALA A 367 10.84 1.10 -6.70
N SER A 368 10.95 1.46 -7.99
CA SER A 368 10.60 2.81 -8.45
C SER A 368 9.11 3.12 -8.23
N GLY A 369 8.79 4.40 -8.00
CA GLY A 369 7.40 4.78 -7.70
C GLY A 369 6.87 4.12 -6.42
N SER A 370 7.74 3.93 -5.43
CA SER A 370 7.38 3.53 -4.07
C SER A 370 8.00 4.49 -3.05
N GLU A 371 7.69 4.31 -1.76
CA GLU A 371 8.32 5.07 -0.67
C GLU A 371 9.75 4.60 -0.37
N TYR A 372 10.18 3.51 -1.01
CA TYR A 372 11.53 2.95 -0.88
C TYR A 372 12.49 3.48 -1.94
N ALA A 373 12.05 4.39 -2.82
CA ALA A 373 12.88 4.95 -3.87
C ALA A 373 12.53 6.41 -4.17
N GLY A 374 13.57 7.26 -4.22
CA GLY A 374 13.49 8.53 -4.93
C GLY A 374 13.51 8.32 -6.45
N PHE A 375 13.29 9.40 -7.20
CA PHE A 375 13.41 9.39 -8.67
C PHE A 375 14.71 10.07 -9.12
N GLY A 376 15.32 9.55 -10.18
CA GLY A 376 16.61 10.02 -10.70
C GLY A 376 16.49 11.15 -11.74
N PRO A 377 17.55 11.38 -12.52
CA PRO A 377 17.52 12.22 -13.72
C PRO A 377 16.52 11.71 -14.74
N GLY A 378 15.91 12.64 -15.46
CA GLY A 378 14.87 12.34 -16.44
C GLY A 378 13.91 13.51 -16.65
N THR A 379 13.00 13.33 -17.59
CA THR A 379 11.90 14.28 -17.84
C THR A 379 10.63 13.78 -17.17
N TYR A 380 9.95 14.68 -16.48
CA TYR A 380 8.77 14.39 -15.68
C TYR A 380 7.66 15.41 -15.91
N LYS A 381 6.41 14.95 -15.77
CA LYS A 381 5.21 15.78 -15.86
C LYS A 381 4.48 15.81 -14.52
N ILE A 382 3.95 16.99 -14.17
CA ILE A 382 3.35 17.23 -12.86
C ILE A 382 1.84 17.35 -13.01
N ARG A 383 1.12 16.45 -12.34
CA ARG A 383 -0.35 16.44 -12.26
C ARG A 383 -0.78 16.85 -10.87
N ILE A 384 -1.77 17.73 -10.81
CA ILE A 384 -2.31 18.25 -9.55
C ILE A 384 -3.79 17.92 -9.48
N TRP A 385 -4.19 17.31 -8.38
CA TRP A 385 -5.55 16.87 -8.12
C TRP A 385 -6.08 17.58 -6.88
N VAL A 386 -7.09 18.41 -7.07
CA VAL A 386 -7.82 19.04 -5.97
C VAL A 386 -9.30 18.93 -6.25
N TYR A 387 -10.07 18.44 -5.28
CA TYR A 387 -11.51 18.36 -5.43
C TYR A 387 -12.11 19.76 -5.65
N GLY A 388 -12.96 19.90 -6.67
CA GLY A 388 -13.58 21.17 -7.05
C GLY A 388 -12.71 22.12 -7.87
N PHE A 389 -11.48 21.73 -8.24
CA PHE A 389 -10.60 22.54 -9.09
C PHE A 389 -10.05 21.74 -10.27
N ILE A 390 -9.75 22.43 -11.36
CA ILE A 390 -9.20 21.83 -12.57
C ILE A 390 -7.76 22.30 -12.72
N GLN A 391 -6.86 21.41 -13.15
CA GLN A 391 -5.55 21.80 -13.67
C GLN A 391 -5.66 21.97 -15.19
N PRO A 392 -5.67 23.21 -15.73
CA PRO A 392 -5.67 23.43 -17.16
C PRO A 392 -4.44 22.79 -17.81
N SER A 393 -4.56 22.36 -19.08
CA SER A 393 -3.42 21.79 -19.82
C SER A 393 -2.22 22.74 -19.89
N SER A 394 -2.47 24.06 -19.96
CA SER A 394 -1.44 25.11 -19.90
C SER A 394 -0.72 25.21 -18.55
N GLN A 395 -1.27 24.62 -17.50
CA GLN A 395 -0.72 24.60 -16.14
C GLN A 395 -0.09 23.24 -15.79
N VAL A 396 -0.07 22.29 -16.72
CA VAL A 396 0.70 21.05 -16.57
C VAL A 396 2.18 21.37 -16.79
N LYS A 397 2.96 21.26 -15.71
CA LYS A 397 4.40 21.57 -15.76
C LYS A 397 5.19 20.34 -16.21
N THR A 398 6.23 20.60 -16.99
CA THR A 398 7.25 19.61 -17.36
C THR A 398 8.58 20.06 -16.80
N VAL A 399 9.32 19.14 -16.19
CA VAL A 399 10.65 19.39 -15.62
C VAL A 399 11.64 18.35 -16.12
N THR A 400 12.88 18.77 -16.36
CA THR A 400 13.96 17.86 -16.76
C THR A 400 15.12 18.00 -15.81
N PHE A 401 15.54 16.88 -15.23
CA PHE A 401 16.73 16.76 -14.40
C PHE A 401 17.87 16.13 -15.20
N THR A 402 19.04 16.75 -15.17
CA THR A 402 20.24 16.28 -15.86
C THR A 402 21.22 15.55 -14.93
N GLY A 403 21.03 15.65 -13.61
CA GLY A 403 21.91 15.04 -12.61
C GLY A 403 21.17 14.64 -11.33
N TYR A 404 21.75 13.70 -10.60
CA TYR A 404 21.22 13.21 -9.32
C TYR A 404 21.29 14.30 -8.24
N GLY A 405 20.35 14.29 -7.29
CA GLY A 405 20.29 15.25 -6.18
C GLY A 405 19.92 16.68 -6.56
N GLN A 406 19.52 16.94 -7.81
CA GLN A 406 19.06 18.25 -8.24
C GLN A 406 17.71 18.62 -7.62
N THR A 407 17.54 19.90 -7.29
CA THR A 407 16.27 20.48 -6.84
C THR A 407 15.81 21.52 -7.84
N ILE A 408 14.58 21.40 -8.34
CA ILE A 408 13.99 22.37 -9.26
C ILE A 408 12.66 22.87 -8.69
N ASP A 409 12.45 24.18 -8.72
CA ASP A 409 11.14 24.80 -8.50
C ASP A 409 10.46 25.00 -9.86
N VAL A 410 9.27 24.40 -10.04
CA VAL A 410 8.49 24.52 -11.29
C VAL A 410 7.54 25.72 -11.29
N GLY A 411 7.59 26.54 -10.24
CA GLY A 411 6.81 27.75 -10.08
C GLY A 411 5.35 27.50 -9.73
N GLU A 412 4.52 28.48 -10.08
CA GLU A 412 3.09 28.49 -9.81
C GLU A 412 2.29 27.70 -10.85
N SER A 413 1.35 26.89 -10.37
CA SER A 413 0.27 26.28 -11.16
C SER A 413 -1.08 26.86 -10.70
N ARG A 414 -1.76 27.58 -11.59
CA ARG A 414 -3.07 28.19 -11.29
C ARG A 414 -4.20 27.22 -11.57
N LEU A 415 -5.03 26.98 -10.56
CA LEU A 415 -6.14 26.03 -10.61
C LEU A 415 -7.46 26.80 -10.50
N PRO A 416 -8.15 27.09 -11.61
CA PRO A 416 -9.51 27.60 -11.54
C PRO A 416 -10.43 26.55 -10.92
N TYR A 417 -11.41 26.99 -10.14
CA TYR A 417 -12.46 26.09 -9.68
C TYR A 417 -13.19 25.50 -10.90
N GLY A 418 -13.56 24.22 -10.81
CA GLY A 418 -14.31 23.53 -11.85
C GLY A 418 -15.79 23.92 -11.86
N GLY A 419 -16.57 23.35 -12.78
CA GLY A 419 -18.03 23.47 -12.74
C GLY A 419 -18.65 22.51 -11.70
N CYS A 420 -19.78 22.91 -11.14
CA CYS A 420 -20.68 22.03 -10.38
C CYS A 420 -21.87 21.70 -11.27
N VAL A 421 -22.26 20.42 -11.29
CA VAL A 421 -23.55 20.00 -11.84
C VAL A 421 -24.46 19.72 -10.65
N SER A 422 -25.43 20.59 -10.45
CA SER A 422 -26.50 20.40 -9.49
C SER A 422 -27.82 20.20 -10.22
N GLY A 423 -28.71 19.42 -9.62
CA GLY A 423 -30.01 19.12 -10.20
C GLY A 423 -30.91 18.45 -9.17
N SER A 424 -32.22 18.48 -9.43
CA SER A 424 -33.22 17.82 -8.59
C SER A 424 -33.72 16.56 -9.29
N ILE A 425 -33.74 15.43 -8.60
CA ILE A 425 -34.50 14.24 -9.03
C ILE A 425 -35.92 14.38 -8.48
N ARG A 426 -36.91 14.17 -9.36
CA ARG A 426 -38.34 14.29 -9.05
C ARG A 426 -39.04 13.05 -9.56
N LEU A 427 -39.86 12.43 -8.72
CA LEU A 427 -40.73 11.34 -9.13
C LEU A 427 -42.10 11.92 -9.50
N ARG A 428 -42.68 11.43 -10.59
CA ARG A 428 -43.98 11.87 -11.11
C ARG A 428 -44.83 10.68 -11.47
N SER A 429 -46.14 10.86 -11.30
CA SER A 429 -47.20 9.90 -11.65
C SER A 429 -47.39 9.67 -13.16
N GLY A 430 -46.36 9.93 -13.98
CA GLY A 430 -46.36 9.89 -15.44
C GLY A 430 -45.58 11.06 -16.07
N PRO A 431 -45.40 11.07 -17.41
CA PRO A 431 -44.60 12.09 -18.11
C PRO A 431 -45.04 13.54 -17.86
N SER A 432 -46.34 13.74 -17.62
CA SER A 432 -46.99 15.03 -17.33
C SER A 432 -47.80 15.00 -16.03
N GLY A 433 -47.57 13.99 -15.18
CA GLY A 433 -48.27 13.82 -13.90
C GLY A 433 -47.77 14.77 -12.81
N ALA A 434 -48.52 14.82 -11.70
CA ALA A 434 -48.10 15.52 -10.50
C ALA A 434 -46.86 14.86 -9.88
N GLU A 435 -46.04 15.67 -9.19
CA GLU A 435 -44.96 15.17 -8.35
C GLU A 435 -45.53 14.27 -7.26
N GLU A 436 -44.89 13.13 -7.04
CA GLU A 436 -45.27 12.19 -5.99
C GLU A 436 -44.02 11.70 -5.28
N THR A 437 -44.20 11.25 -4.04
CA THR A 437 -43.13 10.63 -3.25
C THR A 437 -42.94 9.18 -3.69
N PRO A 438 -41.74 8.57 -3.52
CA PRO A 438 -41.56 7.15 -3.75
C PRO A 438 -42.57 6.27 -2.99
N LEU A 439 -42.94 6.67 -1.76
CA LEU A 439 -43.93 5.98 -0.94
C LEU A 439 -45.36 6.07 -1.53
N GLU A 440 -45.75 7.21 -2.09
CA GLU A 440 -47.02 7.38 -2.79
C GLU A 440 -47.07 6.53 -4.08
N GLY A 441 -45.95 6.48 -4.83
CA GLY A 441 -45.81 5.60 -5.97
C GLY A 441 -45.91 4.12 -5.59
N GLU A 442 -45.31 3.74 -4.45
CA GLU A 442 -45.39 2.39 -3.89
C GLU A 442 -46.81 2.01 -3.50
N ALA A 443 -47.53 2.92 -2.84
CA ALA A 443 -48.91 2.70 -2.44
C ALA A 443 -49.81 2.48 -3.66
N LYS A 444 -49.63 3.28 -4.71
CA LYS A 444 -50.43 3.18 -5.94
C LYS A 444 -50.11 1.95 -6.79
N SER A 445 -48.84 1.52 -6.82
CA SER A 445 -48.40 0.43 -7.71
C SER A 445 -48.45 -0.94 -7.05
N PHE A 446 -48.16 -1.01 -5.75
CA PHE A 446 -47.99 -2.26 -5.00
C PHE A 446 -48.96 -2.39 -3.82
N GLY A 447 -49.75 -1.36 -3.50
CA GLY A 447 -50.61 -1.37 -2.31
C GLY A 447 -49.82 -1.38 -1.00
N SER A 448 -48.55 -0.97 -1.04
CA SER A 448 -47.61 -1.03 0.08
C SER A 448 -47.16 0.37 0.50
N THR A 449 -46.83 0.55 1.78
CA THR A 449 -46.33 1.82 2.34
C THR A 449 -45.08 1.58 3.18
N THR A 450 -44.22 0.67 2.73
CA THR A 450 -42.98 0.33 3.44
C THR A 450 -41.83 1.28 3.11
N GLY A 451 -41.87 1.94 1.94
CA GLY A 451 -40.79 2.82 1.47
C GLY A 451 -39.56 2.06 1.01
N LYS A 452 -39.75 0.81 0.56
CA LYS A 452 -38.69 -0.14 0.18
C LYS A 452 -38.77 -0.56 -1.28
N HIS A 453 -39.88 -0.29 -1.96
CA HIS A 453 -40.11 -0.79 -3.31
C HIS A 453 -39.91 0.27 -4.40
N PHE A 454 -39.96 1.56 -4.04
CA PHE A 454 -39.60 2.67 -4.92
C PHE A 454 -38.55 3.57 -4.27
N GLY A 455 -37.50 3.87 -5.03
CA GLY A 455 -36.35 4.65 -4.62
C GLY A 455 -35.05 3.87 -4.78
N GLY A 456 -34.05 4.12 -3.93
CA GLY A 456 -32.80 3.39 -3.90
C GLY A 456 -31.55 4.26 -3.79
N ASN A 457 -30.41 3.63 -4.02
CA ASN A 457 -29.16 4.35 -4.22
C ASN A 457 -29.19 5.08 -5.57
N ILE A 458 -28.71 6.32 -5.60
CA ILE A 458 -28.72 7.14 -6.81
C ILE A 458 -27.32 7.13 -7.41
N LEU A 459 -27.20 6.71 -8.67
CA LEU A 459 -25.98 6.84 -9.46
C LEU A 459 -26.11 8.06 -10.38
N VAL A 460 -25.17 9.00 -10.29
CA VAL A 460 -25.06 10.11 -11.22
C VAL A 460 -23.77 9.95 -12.03
N GLU A 461 -23.93 9.86 -13.34
CA GLU A 461 -22.85 9.75 -14.31
C GLU A 461 -22.82 11.01 -15.17
N MET A 462 -21.65 11.63 -15.27
CA MET A 462 -21.43 12.81 -16.10
C MET A 462 -20.52 12.43 -17.26
N TYR A 463 -21.02 12.56 -18.48
CA TYR A 463 -20.27 12.30 -19.70
C TYR A 463 -19.92 13.61 -20.40
N SER A 464 -18.76 13.68 -21.05
CA SER A 464 -18.45 14.77 -21.99
C SER A 464 -19.32 14.66 -23.25
N SER A 465 -19.33 15.71 -24.08
CA SER A 465 -19.94 15.70 -25.42
C SER A 465 -19.55 14.50 -26.27
N ASP A 466 -18.32 13.99 -26.08
CA ASP A 466 -17.76 12.87 -26.84
C ASP A 466 -18.10 11.50 -26.24
N GLY A 467 -19.01 11.44 -25.26
CA GLY A 467 -19.44 10.18 -24.62
C GLY A 467 -18.45 9.58 -23.60
N VAL A 468 -17.37 10.28 -23.25
CA VAL A 468 -16.41 9.82 -22.23
C VAL A 468 -16.91 10.16 -20.83
N LEU A 469 -16.94 9.19 -19.92
CA LEU A 469 -17.28 9.42 -18.50
C LEU A 469 -16.25 10.37 -17.86
N LYS A 470 -16.72 11.50 -17.31
CA LYS A 470 -15.93 12.57 -16.68
C LYS A 470 -16.22 12.74 -15.19
N GLY A 471 -17.34 12.25 -14.70
CA GLY A 471 -17.70 12.30 -13.28
C GLY A 471 -18.63 11.16 -12.91
N LEU A 472 -18.46 10.63 -11.69
CA LEU A 472 -19.27 9.55 -11.15
C LEU A 472 -19.51 9.83 -9.68
N THR A 473 -20.75 9.71 -9.23
CA THR A 473 -21.07 9.75 -7.81
C THR A 473 -22.22 8.80 -7.49
N VAL A 474 -22.10 8.13 -6.34
CA VAL A 474 -23.13 7.26 -5.79
C VAL A 474 -23.63 7.88 -4.50
N LEU A 475 -24.93 8.06 -4.40
CA LEU A 475 -25.59 8.42 -3.16
C LEU A 475 -26.20 7.17 -2.56
N ASN A 476 -25.59 6.67 -1.49
CA ASN A 476 -26.16 5.60 -0.71
C ASN A 476 -27.31 6.16 0.12
N ARG A 477 -28.54 5.85 -0.31
CA ARG A 477 -29.77 6.40 0.24
C ARG A 477 -30.75 5.34 0.71
N THR A 478 -30.39 4.08 0.63
CA THR A 478 -31.13 2.99 1.27
C THR A 478 -30.55 2.74 2.67
N LEU A 479 -31.41 2.77 3.69
CA LEU A 479 -31.07 2.48 5.07
C LEU A 479 -30.81 0.97 5.27
N PRO A 480 -30.17 0.57 6.39
CA PRO A 480 -29.88 -0.85 6.67
C PRO A 480 -31.13 -1.75 6.70
N ASP A 481 -32.30 -1.19 7.00
CA ASP A 481 -33.58 -1.91 7.00
C ASP A 481 -34.22 -2.02 5.60
N GLY A 482 -33.55 -1.50 4.57
CA GLY A 482 -34.01 -1.47 3.18
C GLY A 482 -34.91 -0.28 2.84
N THR A 483 -35.17 0.63 3.76
CA THR A 483 -36.04 1.80 3.54
C THR A 483 -35.25 2.92 2.89
N ASP A 484 -35.82 3.58 1.89
CA ASP A 484 -35.17 4.71 1.25
C ASP A 484 -35.29 5.99 2.10
N GLN A 485 -34.15 6.65 2.32
CA GLN A 485 -34.04 7.88 3.12
C GLN A 485 -34.93 9.02 2.61
N TYR A 486 -35.29 8.98 1.34
CA TYR A 486 -36.12 9.98 0.69
C TYR A 486 -37.52 9.48 0.31
N ALA A 487 -37.98 8.35 0.88
CA ALA A 487 -39.24 7.70 0.50
C ALA A 487 -40.47 8.62 0.60
N THR A 488 -40.47 9.60 1.52
CA THR A 488 -41.58 10.54 1.75
C THR A 488 -41.39 11.91 1.11
N TYR A 489 -40.38 12.09 0.25
CA TYR A 489 -40.09 13.37 -0.39
C TYR A 489 -40.33 13.26 -1.89
N SER A 490 -41.06 14.23 -2.45
CA SER A 490 -41.41 14.27 -3.89
C SER A 490 -40.33 14.94 -4.73
N SER A 491 -39.42 15.66 -4.08
CA SER A 491 -38.27 16.31 -4.70
C SER A 491 -37.02 16.18 -3.85
N GLY A 492 -35.88 16.04 -4.51
CA GLY A 492 -34.59 15.99 -3.83
C GLY A 492 -34.17 17.29 -3.13
N ASP A 493 -34.83 18.41 -3.44
CA ASP A 493 -34.57 19.73 -2.83
C ASP A 493 -34.99 19.78 -1.35
N GLN A 494 -35.90 18.88 -0.95
CA GLN A 494 -36.37 18.75 0.44
C GLN A 494 -35.42 17.91 1.31
N THR A 495 -34.43 17.26 0.69
CA THR A 495 -33.31 16.66 1.41
C THR A 495 -32.10 17.59 1.33
N PRO A 496 -31.60 18.15 2.45
CA PRO A 496 -30.36 18.94 2.48
C PRO A 496 -29.13 18.20 1.93
N LEU A 497 -29.27 16.88 1.72
CA LEU A 497 -28.24 15.90 1.45
C LEU A 497 -28.04 15.59 -0.05
N LEU A 498 -28.85 16.14 -0.97
CA LEU A 498 -28.75 15.90 -2.42
C LEU A 498 -28.04 17.02 -3.22
N ARG A 499 -27.35 17.92 -2.53
CA ARG A 499 -26.47 18.89 -3.19
C ARG A 499 -25.17 18.22 -3.58
N PHE A 500 -24.85 18.24 -4.86
CA PHE A 500 -23.54 17.89 -5.42
C PHE A 500 -22.73 19.13 -5.75
#